data_AF-A0A8S1CS54-F1
#
_entry.id   AF-A0A8S1CS54-F1
#
_cell.length_a   1.000
_cell.length_b   1.000
_cell.length_c   1.000
_cell.angle_alpha   90.00
_cell.angle_beta   90.00
_cell.angle_gamma   90.00
#
_symmetry.space_group_name_H-M   'P 1'
#
loop_
_entity.id
_entity.type
_entity.pdbx_description
1 polymer ?
#
loop_
_entity_poly.entity_id
_entity_poly.type
_entity_poly.pdbx_seq_one_letter_code
_entity_poly.pdbx_strand_id
1 'polypeptide(L)'
;MKEEDVLTAKMIESGELNRWKELLRLRLTECGWRDQVRLLCRDAIKQGNLEEMTVDQLNNEVTPKARQLVPDAVKIELLTKIKTFLQENTLQESQ
;
A
#
# COMPACT_ATOMS: atom_id res chain seq x y z
N MET A 1 -7.54 -5.80 25.37
CA MET A 1 -7.00 -5.05 24.22
C MET A 1 -6.11 -6.04 23.49
N LYS A 2 -6.30 -6.28 22.19
CA LYS A 2 -5.52 -7.32 21.50
C LYS A 2 -4.09 -6.83 21.34
N GLU A 3 -3.09 -7.71 21.48
CA GLU A 3 -1.67 -7.34 21.27
C GLU A 3 -1.42 -6.67 19.90
N GLU A 4 -2.19 -7.05 18.88
CA GLU A 4 -2.17 -6.42 17.55
C GLU A 4 -2.52 -4.92 17.58
N ASP A 5 -3.44 -4.52 18.47
CA ASP A 5 -3.87 -3.12 18.61
C ASP A 5 -2.74 -2.28 19.25
N VAL A 6 -2.00 -2.87 20.19
CA VAL A 6 -0.87 -2.21 20.89
C VAL A 6 0.32 -2.03 19.95
N LEU A 7 0.66 -3.05 19.16
CA LEU A 7 1.73 -2.95 18.16
C LEU A 7 1.39 -1.94 17.07
N THR A 8 0.14 -1.92 16.60
CA THR A 8 -0.32 -0.92 15.62
C THR A 8 -0.24 0.49 16.18
N ALA A 9 -0.63 0.70 17.43
CA ALA A 9 -0.48 1.99 18.12
C ALA A 9 0.99 2.42 18.20
N LYS A 10 1.90 1.52 18.60
CA LYS A 10 3.35 1.80 18.62
C LYS A 10 3.92 2.14 17.22
N MET A 11 3.46 1.46 16.17
CA MET A 11 3.85 1.77 14.78
C MET A 11 3.37 3.16 14.34
N ILE A 12 2.23 3.61 14.85
CA ILE A 12 1.69 4.95 14.59
C ILE A 12 2.47 6.00 15.39
N GLU A 13 2.65 5.80 16.69
CA GLU A 13 3.32 6.72 17.61
C GLU A 13 4.80 6.94 17.26
N SER A 14 5.51 5.89 16.87
CA SER A 14 6.90 5.98 16.39
C SER A 14 7.04 6.68 15.03
N GLY A 15 5.93 6.88 14.29
CA GLY A 15 5.93 7.46 12.95
C GLY A 15 6.40 6.51 11.85
N GLU A 16 6.76 5.27 12.17
CA GLU A 16 7.22 4.26 11.20
C GLU A 16 6.15 3.94 10.16
N LEU A 17 4.88 3.91 10.56
CA LEU A 17 3.78 3.72 9.62
C LEU A 17 3.77 4.79 8.51
N ASN A 18 4.06 6.05 8.85
CA ASN A 18 4.11 7.14 7.87
C ASN A 18 5.35 7.01 6.98
N ARG A 19 6.50 6.64 7.55
CA ARG A 19 7.73 6.38 6.79
C ARG A 19 7.55 5.27 5.77
N TRP A 20 6.89 4.17 6.12
CA TRP A 20 6.63 3.07 5.20
C TRP A 20 5.58 3.40 4.14
N LYS A 21 4.55 4.17 4.49
CA LYS A 21 3.61 4.70 3.49
C LYS A 21 4.33 5.55 2.44
N GLU A 22 5.28 6.38 2.87
CA GLU A 22 6.05 7.21 1.95
C GLU A 22 7.02 6.39 1.10
N LEU A 23 7.72 5.43 1.70
CA LEU A 23 8.56 4.49 0.97
C LEU A 23 7.75 3.72 -0.09
N LEU A 24 6.56 3.21 0.26
CA LEU A 24 5.69 2.52 -0.68
C LEU A 24 5.32 3.43 -1.85
N ARG A 25 4.91 4.68 -1.59
CA ARG A 25 4.59 5.65 -2.65
C ARG A 25 5.77 5.91 -3.57
N LEU A 26 6.97 6.07 -3.01
CA LEU A 26 8.20 6.25 -3.76
C LEU A 26 8.45 5.04 -4.67
N ARG A 27 8.45 3.82 -4.12
CA ARG A 27 8.68 2.59 -4.88
C ARG A 27 7.66 2.35 -5.99
N LEU A 28 6.37 2.60 -5.72
CA LEU A 28 5.31 2.50 -6.72
C LEU A 28 5.45 3.55 -7.83
N THR A 29 6.06 4.70 -7.54
CA THR A 29 6.36 5.70 -8.56
C THR A 29 7.57 5.28 -9.38
N GLU A 30 8.66 4.86 -8.73
CA GLU A 30 9.91 4.44 -9.37
C GLU A 30 9.74 3.22 -10.29
N CYS A 31 8.90 2.25 -9.91
CA CYS A 31 8.63 1.08 -10.73
C CYS A 31 7.57 1.31 -11.83
N GLY A 32 7.05 2.54 -11.95
CA GLY A 32 6.06 2.91 -12.96
C GLY A 32 4.63 2.44 -12.66
N TRP A 33 4.36 1.87 -11.48
CA TRP A 33 3.03 1.41 -11.11
C TRP A 33 2.00 2.54 -11.18
N ARG A 34 2.36 3.76 -10.72
CA ARG A 34 1.46 4.92 -10.76
C ARG A 34 0.99 5.24 -12.19
N ASP A 35 1.88 5.16 -13.16
CA ASP A 35 1.56 5.42 -14.56
C ASP A 35 0.72 4.29 -15.16
N GLN A 36 1.01 3.04 -14.82
CA GLN A 36 0.19 1.89 -15.24
C GLN A 36 -1.23 1.99 -14.70
N VAL A 37 -1.43 2.37 -13.43
CA VAL A 37 -2.77 2.57 -12.86
C VAL A 37 -3.49 3.72 -13.52
N ARG A 38 -2.79 4.81 -13.86
CA ARG A 38 -3.37 5.92 -14.63
C ARG A 38 -3.86 5.47 -16.01
N LEU A 39 -3.10 4.59 -16.68
CA LEU A 39 -3.52 3.99 -17.96
C LEU A 39 -4.75 3.09 -17.77
N LEU A 40 -4.77 2.25 -16.74
CA LEU A 40 -5.94 1.43 -16.41
C LEU A 40 -7.20 2.27 -16.19
N CYS A 41 -7.11 3.38 -15.47
CA CYS A 41 -8.24 4.30 -15.30
C CYS A 41 -8.71 4.88 -16.64
N ARG A 42 -7.78 5.31 -17.49
CA ARG A 42 -8.11 5.88 -18.79
C ARG A 42 -8.80 4.86 -19.70
N ASP A 43 -8.33 3.61 -19.67
CA ASP A 43 -8.88 2.55 -20.50
C ASP A 43 -10.26 2.10 -19.99
N ALA A 44 -10.47 2.02 -18.67
CA ALA A 44 -11.78 1.76 -18.08
C ALA A 44 -12.79 2.85 -18.49
N ILE A 45 -12.41 4.12 -18.40
CA ILE A 45 -13.26 5.26 -18.82
C ILE A 45 -13.61 5.20 -20.31
N LYS A 46 -12.66 4.80 -21.17
CA LYS A 46 -12.89 4.67 -22.61
C LYS A 46 -13.78 3.47 -22.98
N GLN A 47 -13.70 2.39 -22.23
CA GLN A 47 -14.46 1.16 -22.47
C GLN A 47 -15.90 1.25 -21.93
N GLY A 48 -16.12 2.05 -20.89
CA GLY A 48 -17.44 2.34 -20.36
C GLY A 48 -18.16 3.48 -21.11
N ASN A 49 -19.39 3.76 -20.67
CA ASN A 49 -20.08 4.98 -21.06
C ASN A 49 -19.58 6.14 -20.20
N LEU A 50 -18.86 7.08 -20.82
CA LEU A 50 -18.23 8.24 -20.16
C LEU A 50 -19.22 9.08 -19.34
N GLU A 51 -20.49 9.10 -19.72
CA GLU A 51 -21.54 9.91 -19.08
C GLU A 51 -22.12 9.27 -17.81
N GLU A 52 -21.93 7.97 -17.61
CA GLU A 52 -22.51 7.23 -16.46
C GLU A 52 -21.45 6.74 -15.46
N MET A 53 -20.17 6.78 -15.82
CA MET A 53 -19.09 6.26 -14.98
C MET A 53 -18.89 7.11 -13.71
N THR A 54 -19.14 6.52 -12.55
CA THR A 54 -18.84 7.14 -11.25
C THR A 54 -17.42 6.81 -10.77
N VAL A 55 -16.89 7.64 -9.85
CA VAL A 55 -15.57 7.39 -9.22
C VAL A 55 -15.56 6.06 -8.48
N ASP A 56 -16.66 5.67 -7.83
CA ASP A 56 -16.75 4.41 -7.11
C ASP A 56 -16.76 3.20 -8.05
N GLN A 57 -17.44 3.29 -9.20
CA GLN A 57 -17.38 2.26 -10.23
C GLN A 57 -15.97 2.12 -10.80
N LEU A 58 -15.32 3.24 -11.11
CA LEU A 58 -13.93 3.25 -11.59
C LEU A 58 -12.98 2.63 -10.55
N ASN A 59 -13.14 2.98 -9.27
CA ASN A 59 -12.35 2.40 -8.18
C ASN A 59 -12.58 0.89 -8.07
N ASN A 60 -13.83 0.43 -8.11
CA ASN A 60 -14.17 -0.99 -8.01
C ASN A 60 -13.58 -1.81 -9.17
N GLU A 61 -13.50 -1.23 -10.37
CA GLU A 61 -12.91 -1.89 -11.52
C GLU A 61 -11.37 -1.86 -11.51
N VAL A 62 -10.77 -0.70 -11.21
CA VAL A 62 -9.32 -0.50 -11.33
C VAL A 62 -8.57 -1.06 -10.13
N THR A 63 -9.13 -0.97 -8.92
CA THR A 63 -8.42 -1.35 -7.67
C THR A 63 -7.91 -2.80 -7.68
N PRO A 64 -8.69 -3.82 -8.09
CA PRO A 64 -8.19 -5.20 -8.16
C PRO A 64 -7.00 -5.35 -9.12
N LYS A 65 -7.09 -4.75 -10.31
CA LYS A 65 -6.03 -4.76 -11.34
C LYS A 65 -4.77 -4.04 -10.82
N ALA A 66 -4.94 -2.86 -10.22
CA ALA A 66 -3.87 -2.08 -9.62
C ALA A 66 -3.14 -2.86 -8.52
N ARG A 67 -3.86 -3.57 -7.63
CA ARG A 67 -3.23 -4.38 -6.57
C ARG A 67 -2.38 -5.54 -7.13
N GLN A 68 -2.80 -6.14 -8.24
CA GLN A 68 -2.04 -7.21 -8.89
C GLN A 68 -0.74 -6.71 -9.52
N LEU A 69 -0.72 -5.46 -10.00
CA LEU A 69 0.46 -4.84 -10.61
C LEU A 69 1.56 -4.48 -9.62
N VAL A 70 1.33 -4.57 -8.30
CA VAL A 70 2.36 -4.27 -7.31
C VAL A 70 3.45 -5.36 -7.37
N PRO A 71 4.71 -5.00 -7.70
CA PRO A 71 5.78 -5.99 -7.82
C PRO A 71 6.09 -6.65 -6.47
N ASP A 72 6.44 -7.94 -6.50
CA ASP A 72 6.77 -8.68 -5.28
C ASP A 72 8.00 -8.13 -4.58
N ALA A 73 8.96 -7.57 -5.31
CA ALA A 73 10.12 -6.88 -4.74
C ALA A 73 9.71 -5.75 -3.76
N VAL A 74 8.68 -4.96 -4.12
CA VAL A 74 8.16 -3.88 -3.26
C VAL A 74 7.47 -4.45 -2.02
N LYS A 75 6.68 -5.51 -2.18
CA LYS A 75 6.02 -6.21 -1.05
C LYS A 75 7.04 -6.78 -0.09
N ILE A 76 8.08 -7.44 -0.61
CA ILE A 76 9.16 -8.04 0.17
C ILE A 76 9.93 -6.97 0.93
N GLU A 77 10.31 -5.86 0.29
CA GLU A 77 11.02 -4.76 0.96
C GLU A 77 10.23 -4.21 2.16
N LEU A 78 8.94 -3.93 1.97
CA LEU A 78 8.06 -3.46 3.05
C LEU A 78 7.88 -4.50 4.15
N LEU A 79 7.64 -5.76 3.78
CA LEU A 79 7.45 -6.83 4.75
C LEU A 79 8.71 -7.05 5.59
N THR A 80 9.89 -6.97 4.99
CA THR A 80 11.17 -7.06 5.72
C THR A 80 11.30 -5.92 6.72
N LYS A 81 11.00 -4.67 6.33
CA LYS A 81 11.05 -3.51 7.25
C LYS A 81 10.08 -3.66 8.42
N ILE A 82 8.85 -4.09 8.17
CA ILE A 82 7.86 -4.35 9.22
C ILE A 82 8.36 -5.46 10.15
N LYS A 83 8.86 -6.57 9.61
CA LYS A 83 9.40 -7.67 10.43
C LYS A 83 10.57 -7.23 11.31
N THR A 84 11.51 -6.47 10.77
CA THR A 84 12.63 -5.92 11.54
C THR A 84 12.14 -5.04 12.68
N PHE A 85 11.21 -4.12 12.42
CA PHE A 85 10.64 -3.27 13.45
C PHE A 85 9.94 -4.09 14.55
N LEU A 86 9.13 -5.09 14.17
CA LEU A 86 8.45 -5.95 15.14
C LEU A 86 9.47 -6.72 15.99
N GLN A 87 10.51 -7.30 15.39
CA GLN A 87 11.56 -8.01 16.12
C GLN A 87 12.27 -7.09 17.14
N GLU A 88 12.64 -5.89 16.73
CA GLU A 88 13.30 -4.91 17.63
C GLU A 88 12.39 -4.52 18.80
N ASN A 89 11.09 -4.34 18.56
CA ASN A 89 10.14 -3.90 19.57
C ASN A 89 9.63 -5.03 20.48
N THR A 90 9.62 -6.29 20.01
CA THR A 90 9.29 -7.45 20.85
C THR A 90 10.47 -7.87 21.74
N LEU A 91 11.71 -7.68 21.27
CA LEU A 91 12.91 -7.96 22.07
C LEU A 91 13.13 -6.96 23.22
N GLN A 92 12.67 -5.71 23.08
CA GLN A 92 12.78 -4.68 24.12
C GLN A 92 11.87 -4.91 25.33
N GLU A 93 10.78 -5.68 25.20
CA GLU A 93 9.88 -6.00 26.32
C GLU A 93 10.36 -7.20 27.16
N SER A 94 11.44 -7.87 26.72
CA SER A 94 12.01 -9.05 27.37
C SER A 94 13.17 -8.73 28.35
N GLN A 95 13.40 -7.46 28.66
CA GLN A 95 14.43 -6.96 29.58
C GLN A 95 13.79 -6.00 30.60
#